data_AF-A0A369GXE9-F1
#
_entry.id   AF-A0A369GXE9-F1
#
_cell.length_a   1.000
_cell.length_b   1.000
_cell.length_c   1.000
_cell.angle_alpha   90.00
_cell.angle_beta   90.00
_cell.angle_gamma   90.00
#
_symmetry.space_group_name_H-M   'P 1'
#
loop_
_entity.id
_entity.type
_entity.pdbx_description
1 polymer ?
#
loop_
_entity_poly.entity_id
_entity_poly.type
_entity_poly.pdbx_seq_one_letter_code
_entity_poly.pdbx_strand_id
1 'polypeptide(L)'
;MRFNIVAITLVCLRGTPALLSTPDDFAQLASQDGGGVHIMAKDTFDDLKSWPSRGSRDDLTRRSGQQVLQGGIMDWPTRGSPEDRGQRGGQQVVPDHASSDSVTDWPERGSQKDRDHRHQEESDHEHDGTATFEPDWNNPHVNILDNLKEHAKKFIKFFGPKPVPVTGRHEFKPPNFEAGDQRGPCPGLNALANHNYIPRSGVVNTFQVIFALNRVYGVSPDLGALLSALGTVWQGIPVSINPRWSINGTTPLVQYPFHSLFGALGEPRGITAGHNLLESDSSNTRGDMYETGKVGDNFRLRLSRWKEWYNMSPDPVGNYNWWLMSKRGVKAFEDSKRDNPFFWRGPVSGLIIANGVLTLPPALMANHSAMGLNPLGHLTKDIIKSFYGVYGDEPNFEYREGWERIPNNWYRRPVDYTLVDFLLGGQAMAAMHPQLLSMGGNIGRVNTFTGLDLSDLFGGAFHSYNLLRGNASICVGLHVLKTLTPSPFSSVYANFVVPLKLIEEAINPLFKVMNCPVFEDLSLGGTTAWDAIKGRFPGAKMGPFPY
;
A
#
# COMPACT_ATOMS: atom_id res chain seq x y z
N MET A 1 -11.81 -10.04 -59.60
CA MET A 1 -11.62 -10.60 -58.25
C MET A 1 -10.22 -10.29 -57.76
N ARG A 2 -10.10 -9.37 -56.79
CA ARG A 2 -8.91 -9.16 -55.97
C ARG A 2 -9.41 -8.95 -54.55
N PHE A 3 -9.16 -9.91 -53.67
CA PHE A 3 -9.45 -9.79 -52.24
C PHE A 3 -8.43 -8.82 -51.64
N ASN A 4 -8.91 -7.70 -51.11
CA ASN A 4 -8.09 -6.85 -50.24
C ASN A 4 -8.05 -7.53 -48.86
N ILE A 5 -6.89 -8.09 -48.52
CA ILE A 5 -6.60 -8.56 -47.18
C ILE A 5 -6.48 -7.31 -46.29
N VAL A 6 -7.46 -7.09 -45.42
CA VAL A 6 -7.32 -6.17 -44.31
C VAL A 6 -6.54 -6.91 -43.23
N ALA A 7 -5.26 -6.57 -43.07
CA ALA A 7 -4.47 -7.02 -41.94
C ALA A 7 -4.92 -6.24 -40.69
N ILE A 8 -5.79 -6.85 -39.88
CA ILE A 8 -6.11 -6.36 -38.54
C ILE A 8 -4.97 -6.80 -37.62
N THR A 9 -4.10 -5.87 -37.23
CA THR A 9 -3.15 -6.11 -36.13
C THR A 9 -3.91 -5.97 -34.82
N LEU A 10 -4.34 -7.10 -34.25
CA LEU A 10 -4.82 -7.17 -32.87
C LEU A 10 -3.65 -6.92 -31.92
N VAL A 11 -3.65 -5.77 -31.24
CA VAL A 11 -2.86 -5.58 -30.02
C VAL A 11 -3.57 -6.33 -28.91
N CYS A 12 -3.27 -7.61 -28.75
CA CYS A 12 -3.64 -8.35 -27.55
C CYS A 12 -2.88 -7.74 -26.36
N LEU A 13 -3.59 -7.13 -25.42
CA LEU A 13 -3.08 -6.90 -24.07
C LEU A 13 -2.77 -8.28 -23.46
N ARG A 14 -1.50 -8.54 -23.13
CA ARG A 14 -1.12 -9.74 -22.36
C ARG A 14 -1.75 -9.62 -20.96
N GLY A 15 -2.69 -10.51 -20.63
CA GLY A 15 -3.15 -10.67 -19.23
C GLY A 15 -4.58 -11.12 -18.97
N THR A 16 -5.43 -11.41 -19.96
CA THR A 16 -6.80 -11.88 -19.73
C THR A 16 -6.96 -13.36 -20.12
N PRO A 17 -7.32 -14.28 -19.21
CA PRO A 17 -7.97 -15.51 -19.63
C PRO A 17 -9.40 -15.13 -20.04
N ALA A 18 -9.65 -15.08 -21.34
CA ALA A 18 -11.01 -15.00 -21.85
C ALA A 18 -11.71 -16.34 -21.59
N LEU A 19 -12.64 -16.36 -20.64
CA LEU A 19 -13.75 -17.31 -20.63
C LEU A 19 -14.69 -16.91 -21.77
N LEU A 20 -14.46 -17.40 -22.99
CA LEU A 20 -15.44 -17.28 -24.08
C LEU A 20 -15.45 -18.56 -24.93
N SER A 21 -16.56 -19.28 -24.85
CA SER A 21 -16.91 -20.42 -25.69
C SER A 21 -17.66 -19.93 -26.93
N THR A 22 -17.02 -20.08 -28.10
CA THR A 22 -17.55 -20.04 -29.48
C THR A 22 -17.75 -18.67 -30.18
N PRO A 23 -17.68 -18.63 -31.53
CA PRO A 23 -17.59 -17.40 -32.33
C PRO A 23 -18.88 -16.56 -32.44
N ASP A 24 -20.03 -17.08 -32.00
CA ASP A 24 -21.33 -16.41 -32.17
C ASP A 24 -21.56 -15.27 -31.15
N ASP A 25 -20.81 -15.23 -30.04
CA ASP A 25 -20.91 -14.18 -29.01
C ASP A 25 -20.32 -12.82 -29.46
N PHE A 26 -19.51 -12.79 -30.53
CA PHE A 26 -18.92 -11.55 -31.04
C PHE A 26 -19.92 -10.67 -31.79
N ALA A 27 -20.94 -11.25 -32.42
CA ALA A 27 -21.90 -10.50 -33.21
C ALA A 27 -22.90 -9.69 -32.35
N GLN A 28 -23.12 -10.10 -31.09
CA GLN A 28 -24.06 -9.42 -30.20
C GLN A 28 -23.47 -8.21 -29.47
N LEU A 29 -22.17 -8.21 -29.16
CA LEU A 29 -21.49 -7.12 -28.45
C LEU A 29 -21.18 -5.88 -29.32
N ALA A 30 -21.08 -6.03 -30.64
CA ALA A 30 -20.77 -4.93 -31.56
C ALA A 30 -21.97 -4.02 -31.89
N SER A 31 -23.18 -4.33 -31.41
CA SER A 31 -24.40 -3.57 -31.74
C SER A 31 -24.97 -2.70 -30.61
N GLN A 32 -24.39 -2.70 -29.41
CA GLN A 32 -24.99 -2.00 -28.26
C GLN A 32 -24.17 -0.88 -27.60
N ASP A 33 -22.86 -0.75 -27.82
CA ASP A 33 -22.09 0.35 -27.24
C ASP A 33 -21.46 1.23 -28.33
N GLY A 34 -22.21 2.26 -28.74
CA GLY A 34 -21.66 3.41 -29.45
C GLY A 34 -20.73 4.19 -28.51
N GLY A 35 -19.41 4.02 -28.65
CA GLY A 35 -18.45 4.65 -27.75
C GLY A 35 -16.99 4.66 -28.22
N GLY A 36 -16.73 5.28 -29.38
CA GLY A 36 -15.52 6.06 -29.70
C GLY A 36 -14.11 5.48 -29.46
N VAL A 37 -13.50 4.94 -30.52
CA VAL A 37 -12.03 4.83 -30.64
C VAL A 37 -11.47 6.21 -31.06
N HIS A 38 -10.64 6.84 -30.22
CA HIS A 38 -9.86 8.01 -30.64
C HIS A 38 -8.65 7.57 -31.47
N ILE A 39 -8.71 7.84 -32.77
CA ILE A 39 -7.61 7.65 -33.72
C ILE A 39 -6.73 8.90 -33.68
N MET A 40 -5.44 8.77 -33.33
CA MET A 40 -4.47 9.84 -33.52
C MET A 40 -4.34 10.17 -35.01
N ALA A 41 -4.33 11.46 -35.35
CA ALA A 41 -4.15 11.93 -36.73
C ALA A 41 -2.85 11.35 -37.31
N LYS A 42 -2.92 10.91 -38.58
CA LYS A 42 -1.80 10.31 -39.32
C LYS A 42 -0.54 11.17 -39.29
N ASP A 43 -0.73 12.48 -39.26
CA ASP A 43 0.30 13.52 -39.29
C ASP A 43 1.20 13.45 -38.04
N THR A 44 0.64 13.09 -36.87
CA THR A 44 1.38 12.98 -35.60
C THR A 44 2.32 11.77 -35.57
N PHE A 45 2.00 10.72 -36.32
CA PHE A 45 2.82 9.49 -36.38
C PHE A 45 4.00 9.65 -37.36
N ASP A 46 3.81 10.37 -38.45
CA ASP A 46 4.86 10.65 -39.43
C ASP A 46 5.87 11.70 -38.91
N ASP A 47 5.44 12.63 -38.05
CA ASP A 47 6.34 13.54 -37.30
C ASP A 47 7.23 12.79 -36.28
N LEU A 48 6.72 11.73 -35.66
CA LEU A 48 7.49 10.88 -34.73
C LEU A 48 8.56 10.03 -35.43
N LYS A 49 8.30 9.61 -36.67
CA LYS A 49 9.28 8.88 -37.49
C LYS A 49 10.40 9.76 -38.06
N SER A 50 10.13 11.06 -38.22
CA SER A 50 11.09 12.03 -38.74
C SER A 50 11.78 12.88 -37.66
N TRP A 51 11.62 12.51 -36.39
CA TRP A 51 12.23 13.22 -35.27
C TRP A 51 13.78 13.10 -35.32
N PRO A 52 14.52 14.22 -35.23
CA PRO A 52 15.99 14.19 -35.22
C PRO A 52 16.56 13.37 -34.06
N SER A 53 17.79 12.89 -34.19
CA SER A 53 18.48 12.14 -33.14
C SER A 53 18.51 12.94 -31.84
N ARG A 54 18.23 12.29 -30.70
CA ARG A 54 18.14 12.95 -29.40
C ARG A 54 19.46 13.64 -29.03
N GLY A 55 19.41 14.94 -28.74
CA GLY A 55 20.59 15.76 -28.44
C GLY A 55 21.26 16.40 -29.67
N SER A 56 20.72 16.21 -30.87
CA SER A 56 21.11 16.99 -32.05
C SER A 56 20.69 18.45 -31.94
N ARG A 57 21.36 19.34 -32.67
CA ARG A 57 21.03 20.76 -32.72
C ARG A 57 19.58 21.00 -33.17
N ASP A 58 19.06 20.18 -34.08
CA ASP A 58 17.68 20.27 -34.56
C ASP A 58 16.66 19.77 -33.52
N ASP A 59 16.98 18.72 -32.75
CA ASP A 59 16.17 18.26 -31.59
C ASP A 59 16.10 19.35 -30.51
N LEU A 60 17.22 20.03 -30.22
CA LEU A 60 17.26 21.12 -29.24
C LEU A 60 16.46 22.35 -29.72
N THR A 61 16.60 22.73 -31.00
CA THR A 61 15.93 23.89 -31.58
C THR A 61 14.41 23.69 -31.67
N ARG A 62 13.95 22.48 -32.03
CA ARG A 62 12.51 22.14 -32.04
C ARG A 62 11.90 22.13 -30.64
N ARG A 63 12.65 21.70 -29.63
CA ARG A 63 12.20 21.70 -28.21
C ARG A 63 12.14 23.11 -27.62
N SER A 64 13.04 24.02 -28.04
CA SER A 64 13.04 25.41 -27.58
C SER A 64 11.96 26.28 -28.26
N GLY A 65 11.38 25.84 -29.39
CA GLY A 65 10.38 26.58 -30.15
C GLY A 65 8.95 26.53 -29.60
N GLN A 66 8.67 25.75 -28.55
CA GLN A 66 7.40 25.79 -27.82
C GLN A 66 7.55 26.68 -26.57
N GLN A 67 7.60 28.00 -26.74
CA GLN A 67 7.42 28.98 -25.66
C GLN A 67 5.91 29.29 -25.55
N VAL A 68 5.27 29.02 -24.40
CA VAL A 68 5.17 29.90 -23.22
C VAL A 68 4.65 31.29 -23.58
N LEU A 69 3.38 31.51 -23.23
CA LEU A 69 2.67 32.78 -23.31
C LEU A 69 3.31 33.81 -22.36
N GLN A 70 3.74 34.93 -22.96
CA GLN A 70 3.89 36.30 -22.44
C GLN A 70 4.10 36.52 -20.92
N GLY A 71 5.35 36.81 -20.57
CA GLY A 71 5.79 37.54 -19.37
C GLY A 71 7.28 37.85 -19.53
N GLY A 72 7.67 39.13 -19.45
CA GLY A 72 8.99 39.63 -19.86
C GLY A 72 10.20 38.91 -19.24
N ILE A 73 11.28 38.83 -20.01
CA ILE A 73 12.56 38.25 -19.60
C ILE A 73 13.12 39.09 -18.43
N MET A 74 13.07 38.53 -17.21
CA MET A 74 13.91 38.98 -16.10
C MET A 74 15.29 38.34 -16.29
N ASP A 75 16.28 39.14 -16.65
CA ASP A 75 17.69 38.71 -16.67
C ASP A 75 18.15 38.49 -15.24
N TRP A 76 18.35 37.23 -14.87
CA TRP A 76 18.98 36.88 -13.60
C TRP A 76 20.49 37.12 -13.69
N PRO A 77 21.12 37.77 -12.70
CA PRO A 77 22.57 37.91 -12.66
C PRO A 77 23.26 36.54 -12.59
N THR A 78 24.48 36.47 -13.12
CA THR A 78 25.24 35.22 -13.19
C THR A 78 25.45 34.64 -11.79
N ARG A 79 25.00 33.39 -11.59
CA ARG A 79 25.01 32.74 -10.28
C ARG A 79 26.40 32.74 -9.66
N GLY A 80 26.54 33.35 -8.48
CA GLY A 80 27.81 33.54 -7.77
C GLY A 80 28.44 34.94 -7.90
N SER A 81 27.86 35.86 -8.69
CA SER A 81 28.29 37.26 -8.75
C SER A 81 28.04 37.99 -7.42
N PRO A 82 28.71 39.13 -7.18
CA PRO A 82 28.43 39.97 -6.02
C PRO A 82 26.94 40.37 -5.90
N GLU A 83 26.23 40.58 -7.02
CA GLU A 83 24.80 40.87 -7.02
C GLU A 83 23.91 39.69 -6.57
N ASP A 84 24.23 38.44 -6.98
CA ASP A 84 23.51 37.23 -6.51
C ASP A 84 23.77 36.95 -5.01
N ARG A 85 24.93 37.34 -4.48
CA ARG A 85 25.24 37.21 -3.04
C ARG A 85 24.49 38.25 -2.20
N GLY A 86 24.40 39.49 -2.67
CA GLY A 86 23.64 40.55 -2.00
C GLY A 86 22.15 40.26 -1.89
N GLN A 87 21.56 39.60 -2.89
CA GLN A 87 20.13 39.25 -2.89
C GLN A 87 19.79 38.02 -2.02
N ARG A 88 20.77 37.17 -1.70
CA ARG A 88 20.60 36.00 -0.81
C ARG A 88 20.88 36.31 0.66
N GLY A 89 21.56 37.43 0.95
CA GLY A 89 21.87 37.90 2.30
C GLY A 89 20.85 38.90 2.84
N GLY A 90 19.57 38.52 2.91
CA GLY A 90 18.49 39.37 3.45
C GLY A 90 18.03 38.92 4.84
N GLN A 91 18.53 39.61 5.87
CA GLN A 91 18.02 39.72 7.25
C GLN A 91 17.71 38.43 8.05
N GLN A 92 18.64 38.06 8.94
CA GLN A 92 18.27 37.80 10.33
C GLN A 92 19.44 38.09 11.27
N VAL A 93 19.19 38.99 12.21
CA VAL A 93 20.05 39.35 13.34
C VAL A 93 19.98 38.22 14.37
N VAL A 94 21.13 37.71 14.82
CA VAL A 94 21.24 36.88 16.03
C VAL A 94 22.34 37.49 16.91
N PRO A 95 22.11 37.70 18.23
CA PRO A 95 23.11 38.26 19.12
C PRO A 95 24.23 37.28 19.44
N ASP A 96 25.42 37.85 19.64
CA ASP A 96 26.68 37.21 19.98
C ASP A 96 26.57 36.20 21.13
N HIS A 97 27.07 34.98 20.90
CA HIS A 97 28.08 34.30 21.72
C HIS A 97 28.26 32.87 21.23
N ALA A 98 29.20 32.67 20.30
CA ALA A 98 29.93 31.41 20.16
C ALA A 98 31.30 31.69 19.54
N SER A 99 32.29 31.10 20.19
CA SER A 99 33.72 31.16 19.89
C SER A 99 34.07 30.85 18.44
N SER A 100 35.10 31.57 17.99
CA SER A 100 35.93 31.35 16.80
C SER A 100 36.02 29.90 16.29
N ASP A 101 35.34 29.63 15.18
CA ASP A 101 35.83 28.74 14.13
C ASP A 101 35.53 29.41 12.79
N SER A 102 36.56 29.56 11.97
CA SER A 102 36.56 30.36 10.74
C SER A 102 35.62 29.79 9.67
N VAL A 103 34.50 30.48 9.43
CA VAL A 103 33.61 30.26 8.29
C VAL A 103 34.25 30.79 7.01
N THR A 104 35.31 30.15 6.50
CA THR A 104 35.90 30.54 5.20
C THR A 104 36.53 29.43 4.37
N ASP A 105 36.51 28.15 4.75
CA ASP A 105 37.25 27.12 3.99
C ASP A 105 36.38 25.99 3.44
N TRP A 106 35.32 26.35 2.72
CA TRP A 106 34.56 25.38 1.92
C TRP A 106 35.33 25.06 0.63
N PRO A 107 35.61 23.77 0.33
CA PRO A 107 36.32 23.40 -0.89
C PRO A 107 35.53 23.80 -2.15
N GLU A 108 36.24 24.18 -3.21
CA GLU A 108 35.60 24.57 -4.48
C GLU A 108 34.67 23.48 -5.01
N ARG A 109 33.47 23.89 -5.45
CA ARG A 109 32.41 22.98 -5.87
C ARG A 109 32.87 22.14 -7.07
N GLY A 110 33.04 20.83 -6.88
CA GLY A 110 33.46 19.86 -7.88
C GLY A 110 34.89 19.35 -7.73
N SER A 111 35.68 19.93 -6.82
CA SER A 111 37.03 19.47 -6.47
C SER A 111 37.03 18.10 -5.80
N GLN A 112 38.17 17.40 -5.79
CA GLN A 112 38.30 16.10 -5.14
C GLN A 112 37.97 16.20 -3.63
N LYS A 113 38.41 17.27 -2.96
CA LYS A 113 38.13 17.54 -1.54
C LYS A 113 36.63 17.77 -1.27
N ASP A 114 35.90 18.42 -2.19
CA ASP A 114 34.43 18.58 -2.14
C ASP A 114 33.66 17.30 -2.52
N ARG A 115 34.28 16.36 -3.25
CA ARG A 115 33.72 15.03 -3.50
C ARG A 115 33.92 14.13 -2.28
N ASP A 116 35.10 14.15 -1.68
CA ASP A 116 35.43 13.35 -0.50
C ASP A 116 34.65 13.86 0.73
N HIS A 117 34.49 15.19 0.90
CA HIS A 117 33.60 15.76 1.92
C HIS A 117 32.13 15.38 1.72
N ARG A 118 31.61 15.39 0.48
CA ARG A 118 30.23 14.92 0.21
C ARG A 118 30.05 13.43 0.45
N HIS A 119 31.08 12.62 0.20
CA HIS A 119 31.03 11.20 0.51
C HIS A 119 31.15 10.91 2.02
N GLN A 120 31.77 11.79 2.81
CA GLN A 120 31.78 11.72 4.28
C GLN A 120 30.51 12.32 4.91
N GLU A 121 29.93 13.39 4.38
CA GLU A 121 28.61 13.87 4.86
C GLU A 121 27.46 12.92 4.46
N GLU A 122 27.60 12.15 3.38
CA GLU A 122 26.72 11.02 3.06
C GLU A 122 26.86 9.84 4.04
N SER A 123 27.93 9.77 4.86
CA SER A 123 28.08 8.71 5.87
C SER A 123 27.54 9.07 7.24
N ASP A 124 27.32 10.36 7.53
CA ASP A 124 27.10 10.85 8.89
C ASP A 124 25.66 11.37 9.15
N HIS A 125 24.72 11.04 8.25
CA HIS A 125 23.28 11.15 8.52
C HIS A 125 22.62 9.79 8.29
N GLU A 126 21.85 9.32 9.28
CA GLU A 126 21.01 8.11 9.28
C GLU A 126 19.86 8.13 8.24
N HIS A 127 20.09 8.63 7.03
CA HIS A 127 19.10 8.67 5.96
C HIS A 127 19.38 7.59 4.90
N ASP A 128 18.60 6.53 5.04
CA ASP A 128 18.33 5.32 4.25
C ASP A 128 18.30 5.39 2.70
N GLY A 129 18.83 6.40 2.02
CA GLY A 129 18.76 6.51 0.56
C GLY A 129 17.35 6.37 -0.03
N THR A 130 16.31 6.64 0.76
CA THR A 130 15.02 7.10 0.26
C THR A 130 15.06 8.61 0.29
N ALA A 131 14.77 9.26 -0.84
CA ALA A 131 14.69 10.71 -0.84
C ALA A 131 13.57 11.11 0.13
N THR A 132 13.86 12.07 1.01
CA THR A 132 12.83 12.71 1.83
C THR A 132 11.80 13.31 0.88
N PHE A 133 10.58 12.78 0.93
CA PHE A 133 9.46 13.34 0.22
C PHE A 133 8.78 14.34 1.14
N GLU A 134 8.96 15.62 0.83
CA GLU A 134 8.20 16.70 1.43
C GLU A 134 7.24 17.25 0.37
N PRO A 135 5.94 16.93 0.46
CA PRO A 135 4.91 17.66 -0.26
C PRO A 135 5.01 19.16 0.01
N ASP A 136 4.60 19.98 -0.96
CA ASP A 136 4.30 21.37 -0.68
C ASP A 136 3.04 21.45 0.19
N TRP A 137 3.24 21.43 1.51
CA TRP A 137 2.19 21.46 2.52
C TRP A 137 1.32 22.71 2.44
N ASN A 138 1.82 23.79 1.83
CA ASN A 138 1.13 25.07 1.76
C ASN A 138 0.19 25.16 0.55
N ASN A 139 0.18 24.17 -0.33
CA ASN A 139 -0.68 24.14 -1.49
C ASN A 139 -1.84 23.14 -1.31
N PRO A 140 -3.06 23.62 -0.97
CA PRO A 140 -4.21 22.74 -0.74
C PRO A 140 -4.65 21.99 -2.00
N HIS A 141 -4.25 22.46 -3.20
CA HIS A 141 -4.56 21.86 -4.49
C HIS A 141 -3.54 20.80 -4.95
N VAL A 142 -2.43 20.60 -4.23
CA VAL A 142 -1.49 19.53 -4.54
C VAL A 142 -2.17 18.18 -4.38
N ASN A 143 -2.17 17.38 -5.45
CA ASN A 143 -2.47 15.96 -5.37
C ASN A 143 -1.22 15.24 -4.85
N ILE A 144 -1.26 14.79 -3.60
CA ILE A 144 -0.10 14.17 -2.95
C ILE A 144 0.22 12.84 -3.63
N LEU A 145 -0.81 12.10 -4.01
CA LEU A 145 -0.67 10.82 -4.68
C LEU A 145 0.01 10.92 -6.06
N ASP A 146 -0.26 11.95 -6.85
CA ASP A 146 0.39 12.16 -8.14
C ASP A 146 1.87 12.51 -7.97
N ASN A 147 2.21 13.32 -6.97
CA ASN A 147 3.60 13.59 -6.61
C ASN A 147 4.34 12.30 -6.18
N LEU A 148 3.69 11.45 -5.38
CA LEU A 148 4.24 10.14 -5.00
C LEU A 148 4.46 9.24 -6.23
N LYS A 149 3.52 9.22 -7.18
CA LYS A 149 3.63 8.47 -8.44
C LYS A 149 4.79 8.96 -9.30
N GLU A 150 4.93 10.27 -9.49
CA GLU A 150 6.04 10.85 -10.25
C GLU A 150 7.38 10.56 -9.59
N HIS A 151 7.44 10.60 -8.26
CA HIS A 151 8.63 10.20 -7.53
C HIS A 151 8.94 8.72 -7.75
N ALA A 152 7.97 7.81 -7.57
CA ALA A 152 8.16 6.36 -7.77
C ALA A 152 8.56 5.98 -9.20
N LYS A 153 8.02 6.65 -10.24
CA LYS A 153 8.41 6.44 -11.65
C LYS A 153 9.91 6.62 -11.88
N LYS A 154 10.55 7.55 -11.16
CA LYS A 154 12.01 7.76 -11.24
C LYS A 154 12.80 6.57 -10.69
N PHE A 155 12.25 5.83 -9.72
CA PHE A 155 12.89 4.68 -9.07
C PHE A 155 12.75 3.40 -9.92
N ILE A 156 11.59 3.13 -10.52
CA ILE A 156 11.35 1.90 -11.31
C ILE A 156 12.40 1.69 -12.41
N LYS A 157 12.81 2.79 -13.07
CA LYS A 157 13.84 2.77 -14.12
C LYS A 157 15.22 2.29 -13.64
N PHE A 158 15.51 2.41 -12.34
CA PHE A 158 16.82 2.12 -11.75
C PHE A 158 16.89 0.74 -11.07
N PHE A 159 15.77 0.25 -10.52
CA PHE A 159 15.72 -0.98 -9.72
C PHE A 159 15.10 -2.19 -10.44
N GLY A 160 14.42 -2.00 -11.57
CA GLY A 160 13.56 -3.02 -12.20
C GLY A 160 14.17 -4.38 -12.59
N PRO A 161 15.41 -4.49 -13.11
CA PRO A 161 15.93 -5.78 -13.56
C PRO A 161 16.94 -6.43 -12.59
N LYS A 162 17.11 -5.91 -11.36
CA LYS A 162 18.14 -6.37 -10.42
C LYS A 162 17.51 -7.01 -9.17
N PRO A 163 18.21 -7.96 -8.52
CA PRO A 163 17.76 -8.49 -7.24
C PRO A 163 17.76 -7.38 -6.20
N VAL A 164 16.84 -7.48 -5.23
CA VAL A 164 16.76 -6.56 -4.10
C VAL A 164 18.03 -6.70 -3.25
N PRO A 165 18.75 -5.59 -2.97
CA PRO A 165 19.94 -5.64 -2.12
C PRO A 165 19.62 -6.09 -0.68
N VAL A 166 20.30 -7.14 -0.21
CA VAL A 166 20.14 -7.66 1.16
C VAL A 166 21.49 -7.79 1.91
N THR A 167 22.50 -7.09 1.42
CA THR A 167 23.87 -7.05 1.97
C THR A 167 24.31 -5.61 2.23
N GLY A 168 25.46 -5.43 2.87
CA GLY A 168 25.97 -4.10 3.24
C GLY A 168 24.99 -3.39 4.16
N ARG A 169 24.56 -2.16 3.81
CA ARG A 169 23.59 -1.40 4.61
C ARG A 169 22.23 -2.09 4.79
N HIS A 170 21.87 -3.00 3.88
CA HIS A 170 20.63 -3.79 3.91
C HIS A 170 20.85 -5.21 4.41
N GLU A 171 21.99 -5.50 5.06
CA GLU A 171 22.21 -6.78 5.72
C GLU A 171 21.10 -7.06 6.74
N PHE A 172 20.70 -8.33 6.81
CA PHE A 172 19.76 -8.78 7.82
C PHE A 172 20.35 -8.56 9.22
N LYS A 173 19.56 -7.95 10.11
CA LYS A 173 19.81 -7.99 11.56
C LYS A 173 18.52 -8.42 12.26
N PRO A 174 18.60 -9.38 13.21
CA PRO A 174 17.42 -9.72 14.01
C PRO A 174 16.99 -8.52 14.85
N PRO A 175 15.70 -8.39 15.18
CA PRO A 175 15.22 -7.32 16.03
C PRO A 175 15.83 -7.41 17.44
N ASN A 176 16.19 -6.28 18.01
CA ASN A 176 16.54 -6.16 19.42
C ASN A 176 15.31 -5.71 20.22
N PHE A 177 14.52 -6.68 20.68
CA PHE A 177 13.32 -6.41 21.47
C PHE A 177 13.63 -5.74 22.82
N GLU A 178 14.80 -6.00 23.40
CA GLU A 178 15.24 -5.34 24.65
C GLU A 178 15.49 -3.83 24.44
N ALA A 179 15.95 -3.45 23.24
CA ALA A 179 16.08 -2.05 22.83
C ALA A 179 14.77 -1.43 22.33
N GLY A 180 13.67 -2.18 22.31
CA GLY A 180 12.35 -1.70 21.92
C GLY A 180 12.00 -1.83 20.44
N ASP A 181 12.74 -2.61 19.65
CA ASP A 181 12.39 -2.89 18.26
C ASP A 181 10.98 -3.51 18.15
N GLN A 182 10.21 -3.07 17.17
CA GLN A 182 8.82 -3.48 16.96
C GLN A 182 8.70 -4.41 15.74
N ARG A 183 8.07 -5.58 15.91
CA ARG A 183 7.69 -6.50 14.82
C ARG A 183 6.27 -6.98 15.04
N GLY A 184 5.44 -6.93 14.00
CA GLY A 184 4.00 -7.16 14.13
C GLY A 184 3.45 -8.20 13.15
N PRO A 185 2.16 -8.11 12.78
CA PRO A 185 1.46 -9.14 12.03
C PRO A 185 1.88 -9.21 10.56
N CYS A 186 2.48 -8.14 10.02
CA CYS A 186 2.85 -8.05 8.60
C CYS A 186 4.29 -8.56 8.36
N PRO A 187 4.48 -9.78 7.82
CA PRO A 187 5.80 -10.32 7.52
C PRO A 187 6.63 -9.45 6.57
N GLY A 188 5.98 -8.77 5.62
CA GLY A 188 6.66 -7.86 4.68
C GLY A 188 7.29 -6.66 5.41
N LEU A 189 6.54 -5.98 6.28
CA LEU A 189 7.08 -4.85 7.06
C LEU A 189 8.18 -5.31 8.03
N ASN A 190 8.01 -6.47 8.66
CA ASN A 190 9.03 -7.05 9.54
C ASN A 190 10.35 -7.28 8.79
N ALA A 191 10.28 -7.84 7.58
CA ALA A 191 11.45 -8.05 6.73
C ALA A 191 12.09 -6.73 6.27
N LEU A 192 11.30 -5.70 5.92
CA LEU A 192 11.85 -4.38 5.60
C LEU A 192 12.63 -3.77 6.76
N ALA A 193 12.12 -3.86 8.00
CA ALA A 193 12.80 -3.36 9.19
C ALA A 193 14.09 -4.16 9.46
N ASN A 194 14.04 -5.49 9.33
CA ASN A 194 15.21 -6.35 9.50
C ASN A 194 16.31 -6.12 8.46
N HIS A 195 15.97 -5.56 7.30
CA HIS A 195 16.89 -5.21 6.22
C HIS A 195 17.12 -3.68 6.07
N ASN A 196 16.73 -2.88 7.07
CA ASN A 196 16.95 -1.43 7.07
C ASN A 196 16.39 -0.69 5.83
N TYR A 197 15.28 -1.17 5.28
CA TYR A 197 14.51 -0.46 4.25
C TYR A 197 13.48 0.50 4.86
N ILE A 198 13.11 0.22 6.10
CA ILE A 198 12.44 1.12 7.04
C ILE A 198 13.26 1.09 8.34
N PRO A 199 13.04 2.02 9.30
CA PRO A 199 13.80 2.04 10.55
C PRO A 199 13.75 0.68 11.25
N ARG A 200 14.92 0.20 11.72
CA ARG A 200 15.04 -1.11 12.38
C ARG A 200 14.18 -1.22 13.64
N SER A 201 13.91 -0.07 14.28
CA SER A 201 12.98 0.07 15.40
C SER A 201 11.55 -0.37 15.08
N GLY A 202 11.17 -0.46 13.80
CA GLY A 202 9.80 -0.77 13.40
C GLY A 202 8.82 0.40 13.60
N VAL A 203 9.32 1.62 13.81
CA VAL A 203 8.53 2.84 13.80
C VAL A 203 8.76 3.57 12.50
N VAL A 204 7.69 3.74 11.72
CA VAL A 204 7.77 4.20 10.34
C VAL A 204 7.08 5.54 10.15
N ASN A 205 7.68 6.39 9.32
CA ASN A 205 7.01 7.57 8.79
C ASN A 205 6.04 7.17 7.66
N THR A 206 4.91 7.88 7.58
CA THR A 206 3.83 7.61 6.60
C THR A 206 4.32 7.56 5.15
N PHE A 207 5.26 8.42 4.74
CA PHE A 207 5.72 8.49 3.35
C PHE A 207 6.87 7.54 3.07
N GLN A 208 7.81 7.44 4.02
CA GLN A 208 8.98 6.57 3.91
C GLN A 208 8.57 5.13 3.60
N VAL A 209 7.56 4.61 4.31
CA VAL A 209 7.08 3.23 4.11
C VAL A 209 6.46 3.03 2.72
N ILE A 210 5.82 4.04 2.13
CA ILE A 210 5.26 3.96 0.76
C ILE A 210 6.38 3.71 -0.25
N PHE A 211 7.49 4.45 -0.13
CA PHE A 211 8.65 4.27 -1.01
C PHE A 211 9.38 2.97 -0.75
N ALA A 212 9.50 2.52 0.50
CA ALA A 212 10.10 1.24 0.83
C ALA A 212 9.29 0.07 0.22
N LEU A 213 7.97 0.08 0.39
CA LEU A 213 7.06 -0.91 -0.20
C LEU A 213 7.12 -0.90 -1.73
N ASN A 214 7.18 0.28 -2.35
CA ASN A 214 7.36 0.39 -3.79
C ASN A 214 8.72 -0.17 -4.22
N ARG A 215 9.82 0.31 -3.63
CA ARG A 215 11.17 -0.09 -4.00
C ARG A 215 11.41 -1.59 -3.89
N VAL A 216 10.98 -2.19 -2.78
CA VAL A 216 11.29 -3.59 -2.46
C VAL A 216 10.27 -4.55 -3.03
N TYR A 217 8.96 -4.30 -2.87
CA TYR A 217 7.93 -5.26 -3.29
C TYR A 217 7.17 -4.83 -4.55
N GLY A 218 7.42 -3.63 -5.07
CA GLY A 218 6.64 -3.08 -6.17
C GLY A 218 5.21 -2.76 -5.78
N VAL A 219 4.91 -2.43 -4.53
CA VAL A 219 3.59 -1.89 -4.17
C VAL A 219 3.45 -0.52 -4.82
N SER A 220 2.40 -0.28 -5.57
CA SER A 220 2.21 1.02 -6.20
C SER A 220 1.98 2.11 -5.15
N PRO A 221 2.26 3.39 -5.48
CA PRO A 221 2.04 4.48 -4.54
C PRO A 221 0.58 4.65 -4.05
N ASP A 222 -0.43 4.28 -4.84
CA ASP A 222 -1.85 4.33 -4.43
C ASP A 222 -2.19 3.29 -3.36
N LEU A 223 -1.76 2.03 -3.55
CA LEU A 223 -1.95 1.01 -2.53
C LEU A 223 -1.11 1.31 -1.28
N GLY A 224 0.15 1.71 -1.47
CA GLY A 224 1.03 2.10 -0.38
C GLY A 224 0.48 3.28 0.42
N ALA A 225 -0.02 4.31 -0.25
CA ALA A 225 -0.64 5.48 0.38
C ALA A 225 -1.86 5.10 1.19
N LEU A 226 -2.79 4.30 0.64
CA LEU A 226 -3.97 3.86 1.38
C LEU A 226 -3.58 3.10 2.65
N LEU A 227 -2.73 2.07 2.53
CA LEU A 227 -2.33 1.24 3.68
C LEU A 227 -1.55 2.04 4.73
N SER A 228 -0.62 2.90 4.32
CA SER A 228 0.15 3.73 5.24
C SER A 228 -0.71 4.78 5.93
N ALA A 229 -1.66 5.39 5.22
CA ALA A 229 -2.57 6.37 5.77
C ALA A 229 -3.56 5.75 6.77
N LEU A 230 -4.11 4.56 6.47
CA LEU A 230 -4.88 3.79 7.44
C LEU A 230 -4.05 3.50 8.70
N GLY A 231 -2.78 3.09 8.51
CA GLY A 231 -1.79 2.88 9.58
C GLY A 231 -1.60 4.09 10.47
N THR A 232 -1.55 5.25 9.83
CA THR A 232 -1.25 6.52 10.50
C THR A 232 -2.47 7.06 11.26
N VAL A 233 -3.65 7.07 10.63
CA VAL A 233 -4.86 7.69 11.19
C VAL A 233 -5.39 6.93 12.39
N TRP A 234 -5.43 5.60 12.34
CA TRP A 234 -6.09 4.81 13.38
C TRP A 234 -5.11 4.13 14.34
N GLN A 235 -3.81 4.10 14.03
CA GLN A 235 -2.82 3.40 14.86
C GLN A 235 -1.58 4.23 15.20
N GLY A 236 -1.46 5.43 14.62
CA GLY A 236 -0.30 6.29 14.75
C GLY A 236 -0.63 7.67 15.28
N ILE A 237 0.24 8.62 14.92
CA ILE A 237 0.09 10.04 15.18
C ILE A 237 -0.23 10.71 13.83
N PRO A 238 -1.52 10.87 13.47
CA PRO A 238 -1.89 11.56 12.24
C PRO A 238 -1.67 13.07 12.33
N VAL A 239 -1.81 13.64 13.53
CA VAL A 239 -1.68 15.07 13.78
C VAL A 239 -0.24 15.41 14.15
N SER A 240 0.67 15.42 13.16
CA SER A 240 2.09 15.71 13.35
C SER A 240 2.76 16.20 12.06
N ILE A 241 3.77 17.05 12.20
CA ILE A 241 4.69 17.42 11.09
C ILE A 241 5.52 16.22 10.60
N ASN A 242 5.61 15.17 11.41
CA ASN A 242 6.24 13.90 11.08
C ASN A 242 5.29 12.75 11.48
N PRO A 243 4.25 12.49 10.65
CA PRO A 243 3.27 11.46 10.93
C PRO A 243 3.91 10.08 10.88
N ARG A 244 3.68 9.29 11.92
CA ARG A 244 4.36 8.01 12.13
C ARG A 244 3.51 7.03 12.91
N TRP A 245 3.83 5.74 12.77
CA TRP A 245 3.15 4.65 13.45
C TRP A 245 4.08 3.46 13.68
N SER A 246 3.71 2.59 14.62
CA SER A 246 4.45 1.36 14.95
C SER A 246 3.92 0.18 14.14
N ILE A 247 4.81 -0.60 13.53
CA ILE A 247 4.43 -1.83 12.81
C ILE A 247 3.99 -2.97 13.75
N ASN A 248 4.05 -2.75 15.06
CA ASN A 248 3.52 -3.66 16.08
C ASN A 248 2.52 -2.93 17.01
N GLY A 249 2.89 -2.75 18.28
CA GLY A 249 2.05 -2.20 19.33
C GLY A 249 2.50 -0.80 19.80
N THR A 250 1.99 -0.38 20.96
CA THR A 250 2.40 0.85 21.65
C THR A 250 3.90 0.91 21.92
N THR A 251 4.50 2.08 21.73
CA THR A 251 5.93 2.33 21.95
C THR A 251 6.16 3.80 22.33
N PRO A 252 7.14 4.13 23.19
CA PRO A 252 7.47 5.53 23.52
C PRO A 252 7.90 6.36 22.31
N LEU A 253 8.33 5.73 21.22
CA LEU A 253 8.72 6.40 19.99
C LEU A 253 7.53 6.99 19.19
N VAL A 254 6.31 6.65 19.57
CA VAL A 254 5.05 7.11 18.96
C VAL A 254 4.12 7.58 20.07
N GLN A 255 4.40 8.77 20.61
CA GLN A 255 3.58 9.45 21.62
C GLN A 255 3.31 10.91 21.24
N TYR A 256 2.17 11.45 21.69
CA TYR A 256 1.88 12.88 21.53
C TYR A 256 2.72 13.68 22.54
N PRO A 257 3.45 14.73 22.12
CA PRO A 257 4.26 15.53 23.03
C PRO A 257 3.42 16.30 24.08
N PHE A 258 2.11 16.45 23.86
CA PHE A 258 1.18 17.13 24.77
C PHE A 258 -0.10 16.31 24.98
N HIS A 259 0.00 15.24 25.79
CA HIS A 259 -1.12 14.34 26.12
C HIS A 259 -2.39 15.06 26.61
N SER A 260 -2.27 16.22 27.27
CA SER A 260 -3.42 16.97 27.80
C SER A 260 -4.23 17.74 26.74
N LEU A 261 -3.63 18.08 25.60
CA LEU A 261 -4.31 18.81 24.51
C LEU A 261 -4.97 17.86 23.51
N PHE A 262 -4.38 16.67 23.31
CA PHE A 262 -4.81 15.69 22.31
C PHE A 262 -5.31 14.37 22.90
N GLY A 263 -5.50 14.28 24.23
CA GLY A 263 -6.03 13.07 24.89
C GLY A 263 -7.40 12.62 24.37
N ALA A 264 -8.15 13.53 23.75
CA ALA A 264 -9.39 13.22 23.02
C ALA A 264 -9.18 12.52 21.67
N LEU A 265 -7.94 12.29 21.21
CA LEU A 265 -7.59 11.57 19.97
C LEU A 265 -7.18 10.11 20.24
N GLY A 266 -7.08 9.70 21.51
CA GLY A 266 -6.62 8.36 21.89
C GLY A 266 -5.11 8.17 21.76
N GLU A 267 -4.57 7.19 22.48
CA GLU A 267 -3.14 6.86 22.42
C GLU A 267 -2.81 6.03 21.17
N PRO A 268 -1.70 6.30 20.46
CA PRO A 268 -1.22 5.44 19.38
C PRO A 268 -0.88 4.03 19.89
N ARG A 269 -1.43 3.01 19.23
CA ARG A 269 -1.28 1.61 19.65
C ARG A 269 -0.67 0.69 18.59
N GLY A 270 -0.25 1.22 17.45
CA GLY A 270 0.35 0.42 16.37
C GLY A 270 -0.65 -0.52 15.68
N ILE A 271 -0.22 -1.16 14.59
CA ILE A 271 -1.10 -1.93 13.72
C ILE A 271 -1.84 -3.08 14.44
N THR A 272 -1.29 -3.62 15.54
CA THR A 272 -1.95 -4.70 16.30
C THR A 272 -3.21 -4.26 17.03
N ALA A 273 -3.37 -2.96 17.29
CA ALA A 273 -4.62 -2.40 17.81
C ALA A 273 -5.56 -1.89 16.70
N GLY A 274 -5.16 -1.99 15.44
CA GLY A 274 -5.93 -1.61 14.25
C GLY A 274 -6.98 -2.64 13.83
N HIS A 275 -7.47 -3.45 14.78
CA HIS A 275 -8.38 -4.57 14.54
C HIS A 275 -9.62 -4.11 13.75
N ASN A 276 -10.07 -4.88 12.77
CA ASN A 276 -11.15 -4.60 11.82
C ASN A 276 -10.93 -3.48 10.77
N LEU A 277 -9.76 -2.84 10.71
CA LEU A 277 -9.42 -1.88 9.64
C LEU A 277 -8.14 -2.24 8.88
N LEU A 278 -7.10 -2.71 9.56
CA LEU A 278 -5.84 -3.14 8.94
C LEU A 278 -5.42 -4.52 9.41
N GLU A 279 -5.47 -4.74 10.72
CA GLU A 279 -5.43 -6.08 11.30
C GLU A 279 -6.87 -6.62 11.32
N SER A 280 -7.07 -7.89 11.01
CA SER A 280 -8.40 -8.51 10.96
C SER A 280 -8.35 -9.98 11.29
N ASP A 281 -9.48 -10.49 11.79
CA ASP A 281 -9.73 -11.91 11.93
C ASP A 281 -9.53 -12.69 10.61
N SER A 282 -9.37 -14.01 10.73
CA SER A 282 -9.12 -14.94 9.62
C SER A 282 -7.80 -14.67 8.90
N SER A 283 -6.78 -14.27 9.65
CA SER A 283 -5.42 -14.09 9.15
C SER A 283 -4.80 -15.40 8.65
N ASN A 284 -3.96 -15.32 7.62
CA ASN A 284 -3.31 -16.50 7.01
C ASN A 284 -2.53 -17.33 8.05
N THR A 285 -1.72 -16.68 8.91
CA THR A 285 -0.79 -17.35 9.84
C THR A 285 -0.80 -16.79 11.26
N ARG A 286 -1.57 -15.73 11.53
CA ARG A 286 -1.68 -15.10 12.85
C ARG A 286 -2.99 -15.52 13.52
N GLY A 287 -3.06 -15.38 14.85
CA GLY A 287 -4.29 -15.56 15.61
C GLY A 287 -5.25 -14.39 15.40
N ASP A 288 -6.54 -14.62 15.64
CA ASP A 288 -7.51 -13.55 15.79
C ASP A 288 -7.29 -12.83 17.14
N MET A 289 -7.62 -11.54 17.21
CA MET A 289 -7.41 -10.73 18.42
C MET A 289 -8.22 -11.23 19.63
N TYR A 290 -9.36 -11.88 19.39
CA TYR A 290 -10.30 -12.29 20.44
C TYR A 290 -10.56 -13.80 20.50
N GLU A 291 -9.66 -14.65 20.00
CA GLU A 291 -9.81 -16.14 20.01
C GLU A 291 -10.17 -16.69 21.40
N THR A 292 -9.70 -16.09 22.49
CA THR A 292 -9.97 -16.58 23.85
C THR A 292 -11.15 -15.87 24.53
N GLY A 293 -11.88 -15.02 23.79
CA GLY A 293 -12.89 -14.12 24.34
C GLY A 293 -12.31 -12.89 25.07
N LYS A 294 -10.99 -12.69 25.04
CA LYS A 294 -10.27 -11.52 25.55
C LYS A 294 -9.24 -11.09 24.51
N VAL A 295 -8.76 -9.85 24.62
CA VAL A 295 -7.63 -9.35 23.83
C VAL A 295 -6.44 -10.31 23.97
N GLY A 296 -5.97 -10.83 22.85
CA GLY A 296 -4.94 -11.84 22.73
C GLY A 296 -3.84 -11.48 21.76
N ASP A 297 -3.06 -12.48 21.36
CA ASP A 297 -1.94 -12.32 20.43
C ASP A 297 -2.39 -12.52 18.99
N ASN A 298 -2.49 -11.39 18.27
CA ASN A 298 -2.84 -11.29 16.85
C ASN A 298 -1.65 -11.03 15.92
N PHE A 299 -0.41 -11.06 16.43
CA PHE A 299 0.76 -10.65 15.64
C PHE A 299 1.84 -11.72 15.51
N ARG A 300 2.04 -12.55 16.54
CA ARG A 300 2.95 -13.68 16.44
C ARG A 300 2.40 -14.75 15.51
N LEU A 301 3.30 -15.37 14.76
CA LEU A 301 2.97 -16.47 13.89
C LEU A 301 2.50 -17.69 14.71
N ARG A 302 1.36 -18.26 14.34
CA ARG A 302 0.90 -19.56 14.82
C ARG A 302 1.54 -20.65 13.97
N LEU A 303 2.56 -21.32 14.51
CA LEU A 303 3.34 -22.31 13.76
C LEU A 303 2.48 -23.46 13.22
N SER A 304 1.42 -23.86 13.95
CA SER A 304 0.44 -24.85 13.46
C SER A 304 -0.27 -24.40 12.18
N ARG A 305 -0.77 -23.16 12.12
CA ARG A 305 -1.43 -22.59 10.93
C ARG A 305 -0.45 -22.45 9.77
N TRP A 306 0.79 -22.02 10.04
CA TRP A 306 1.81 -21.95 9.00
C TRP A 306 2.18 -23.34 8.46
N LYS A 307 2.34 -24.36 9.33
CA LYS A 307 2.61 -25.74 8.91
C LYS A 307 1.47 -26.30 8.06
N GLU A 308 0.22 -26.02 8.43
CA GLU A 308 -0.94 -26.38 7.62
C GLU A 308 -0.82 -25.77 6.21
N TRP A 309 -0.63 -24.44 6.12
CA TRP A 309 -0.46 -23.75 4.85
C TRP A 309 0.73 -24.29 4.05
N TYR A 310 1.89 -24.48 4.68
CA TYR A 310 3.10 -25.04 4.06
C TYR A 310 2.84 -26.41 3.42
N ASN A 311 2.05 -27.25 4.07
CA ASN A 311 1.69 -28.59 3.60
C ASN A 311 0.56 -28.60 2.55
N MET A 312 -0.13 -27.49 2.30
CA MET A 312 -1.18 -27.43 1.27
C MET A 312 -0.64 -27.50 -0.16
N SER A 313 0.65 -27.22 -0.38
CA SER A 313 1.24 -27.31 -1.71
C SER A 313 1.78 -28.72 -1.95
N PRO A 314 1.26 -29.46 -2.96
CA PRO A 314 1.76 -30.79 -3.30
C PRO A 314 3.07 -30.74 -4.10
N ASP A 315 3.47 -29.55 -4.56
CA ASP A 315 4.73 -29.33 -5.26
C ASP A 315 5.90 -29.42 -4.25
N PRO A 316 6.91 -30.28 -4.47
CA PRO A 316 8.09 -30.36 -3.62
C PRO A 316 8.88 -29.05 -3.48
N VAL A 317 8.88 -28.21 -4.53
CA VAL A 317 9.47 -26.86 -4.49
C VAL A 317 8.51 -25.87 -3.82
N GLY A 318 7.22 -26.12 -3.96
CA GLY A 318 6.13 -25.30 -3.43
C GLY A 318 5.61 -24.32 -4.46
N ASN A 319 4.29 -24.27 -4.59
CA ASN A 319 3.53 -23.35 -5.41
C ASN A 319 2.30 -22.87 -4.63
N TYR A 320 2.39 -21.66 -4.07
CA TYR A 320 1.34 -21.04 -3.25
C TYR A 320 0.53 -19.99 -4.04
N ASN A 321 -0.01 -20.40 -5.18
CA ASN A 321 -0.82 -19.55 -6.06
C ASN A 321 -2.17 -19.13 -5.43
N TRP A 322 -2.93 -18.29 -6.14
CA TRP A 322 -4.21 -17.75 -5.64
C TRP A 322 -5.25 -18.81 -5.31
N TRP A 323 -5.29 -19.94 -6.03
CA TRP A 323 -6.22 -21.03 -5.74
C TRP A 323 -5.86 -21.78 -4.45
N LEU A 324 -4.56 -21.96 -4.17
CA LEU A 324 -4.14 -22.50 -2.88
C LEU A 324 -4.47 -21.51 -1.76
N MET A 325 -4.20 -20.22 -1.98
CA MET A 325 -4.48 -19.17 -1.01
C MET A 325 -5.99 -19.02 -0.72
N SER A 326 -6.87 -19.21 -1.70
CA SER A 326 -8.31 -19.21 -1.46
C SER A 326 -8.72 -20.36 -0.54
N LYS A 327 -8.22 -21.57 -0.77
CA LYS A 327 -8.45 -22.71 0.15
C LYS A 327 -7.93 -22.45 1.56
N ARG A 328 -6.79 -21.76 1.70
CA ARG A 328 -6.26 -21.39 3.02
C ARG A 328 -7.14 -20.32 3.67
N GLY A 329 -7.65 -19.37 2.90
CA GLY A 329 -8.65 -18.40 3.36
C GLY A 329 -9.89 -19.07 3.93
N VAL A 330 -10.40 -20.12 3.27
CA VAL A 330 -11.55 -20.91 3.77
C VAL A 330 -11.23 -21.55 5.12
N LYS A 331 -10.04 -22.14 5.27
CA LYS A 331 -9.62 -22.72 6.54
C LYS A 331 -9.51 -21.67 7.64
N ALA A 332 -8.87 -20.53 7.36
CA ALA A 332 -8.77 -19.42 8.30
C ALA A 332 -10.14 -18.88 8.73
N PHE A 333 -11.10 -18.80 7.79
CA PHE A 333 -12.48 -18.41 8.07
C PHE A 333 -13.17 -19.41 9.01
N GLU A 334 -13.05 -20.71 8.76
CA GLU A 334 -13.63 -21.75 9.63
C GLU A 334 -12.93 -21.83 10.99
N ASP A 335 -11.60 -21.62 11.05
CA ASP A 335 -10.85 -21.49 12.30
C ASP A 335 -11.40 -20.34 13.15
N SER A 336 -11.59 -19.16 12.57
CA SER A 336 -12.17 -18.00 13.27
C SER A 336 -13.58 -18.29 13.78
N LYS A 337 -14.44 -18.95 12.98
CA LYS A 337 -15.78 -19.36 13.43
C LYS A 337 -15.71 -20.31 14.61
N ARG A 338 -14.78 -21.27 14.59
CA ARG A 338 -14.63 -22.31 15.60
C ARG A 338 -14.03 -21.79 16.90
N ASP A 339 -13.07 -20.87 16.81
CA ASP A 339 -12.23 -20.51 17.95
C ASP A 339 -12.62 -19.16 18.56
N ASN A 340 -13.04 -18.16 17.77
CA ASN A 340 -13.23 -16.79 18.22
C ASN A 340 -14.71 -16.43 18.45
N PRO A 341 -15.21 -16.30 19.70
CA PRO A 341 -16.61 -15.92 19.96
C PRO A 341 -16.98 -14.51 19.50
N PHE A 342 -15.98 -13.66 19.22
CA PHE A 342 -16.11 -12.31 18.70
C PHE A 342 -15.68 -12.20 17.23
N PHE A 343 -15.59 -13.33 16.51
CA PHE A 343 -15.22 -13.33 15.10
C PHE A 343 -16.05 -12.33 14.30
N TRP A 344 -15.39 -11.42 13.57
CA TRP A 344 -16.04 -10.44 12.72
C TRP A 344 -15.40 -10.32 11.35
N ARG A 345 -16.23 -10.43 10.32
CA ARG A 345 -15.85 -10.27 8.92
C ARG A 345 -16.85 -9.35 8.22
N GLY A 346 -16.63 -8.05 8.37
CA GLY A 346 -17.53 -7.01 7.88
C GLY A 346 -17.21 -6.51 6.47
N PRO A 347 -17.90 -5.45 6.01
CA PRO A 347 -17.66 -4.83 4.71
C PRO A 347 -16.21 -4.43 4.44
N VAL A 348 -15.50 -3.85 5.42
CA VAL A 348 -14.08 -3.48 5.27
C VAL A 348 -13.18 -4.64 5.68
N SER A 349 -13.29 -5.14 6.92
CA SER A 349 -12.42 -6.18 7.45
C SER A 349 -12.46 -7.49 6.64
N GLY A 350 -13.62 -7.86 6.11
CA GLY A 350 -13.82 -9.06 5.31
C GLY A 350 -13.57 -8.87 3.82
N LEU A 351 -14.37 -8.01 3.17
CA LEU A 351 -14.38 -7.91 1.70
C LEU A 351 -13.14 -7.24 1.14
N ILE A 352 -12.53 -6.29 1.88
CA ILE A 352 -11.33 -5.59 1.44
C ILE A 352 -10.09 -6.23 2.07
N ILE A 353 -10.00 -6.21 3.41
CA ILE A 353 -8.75 -6.53 4.11
C ILE A 353 -8.49 -8.04 4.08
N ALA A 354 -9.31 -8.87 4.73
CA ALA A 354 -9.07 -10.32 4.82
C ALA A 354 -8.94 -10.99 3.46
N ASN A 355 -9.76 -10.60 2.47
CA ASN A 355 -9.63 -11.13 1.11
C ASN A 355 -8.38 -10.59 0.39
N GLY A 356 -8.09 -9.30 0.45
CA GLY A 356 -6.94 -8.74 -0.22
C GLY A 356 -5.60 -9.22 0.38
N VAL A 357 -5.48 -9.35 1.70
CA VAL A 357 -4.22 -9.79 2.33
C VAL A 357 -3.82 -11.22 1.96
N LEU A 358 -4.77 -12.08 1.60
CA LEU A 358 -4.51 -13.43 1.11
C LEU A 358 -3.90 -13.45 -0.30
N THR A 359 -4.03 -12.37 -1.09
CA THR A 359 -3.37 -12.26 -2.40
C THR A 359 -1.92 -11.78 -2.28
N LEU A 360 -1.57 -11.11 -1.18
CA LEU A 360 -0.26 -10.48 -1.01
C LEU A 360 0.91 -11.46 -1.01
N PRO A 361 0.86 -12.67 -0.40
CA PRO A 361 1.99 -13.58 -0.47
C PRO A 361 2.36 -13.95 -1.92
N PRO A 362 1.46 -14.49 -2.76
CA PRO A 362 1.81 -14.78 -4.15
C PRO A 362 2.09 -13.52 -4.97
N ALA A 363 1.47 -12.38 -4.66
CA ALA A 363 1.69 -11.16 -5.42
C ALA A 363 3.04 -10.50 -5.10
N LEU A 364 3.44 -10.44 -3.83
CA LEU A 364 4.53 -9.57 -3.35
C LEU A 364 5.75 -10.33 -2.80
N MET A 365 5.59 -11.60 -2.40
CA MET A 365 6.69 -12.40 -1.85
C MET A 365 7.24 -13.43 -2.84
N ALA A 366 6.51 -13.73 -3.92
CA ALA A 366 6.99 -14.59 -4.98
C ALA A 366 8.31 -14.05 -5.56
N ASN A 367 9.27 -14.93 -5.83
CA ASN A 367 10.50 -14.51 -6.47
C ASN A 367 10.27 -14.37 -7.98
N HIS A 368 10.56 -13.20 -8.52
CA HIS A 368 10.51 -12.94 -9.94
C HIS A 368 11.88 -13.22 -10.59
N SER A 369 12.06 -12.78 -11.83
CA SER A 369 13.30 -13.02 -12.58
C SER A 369 13.81 -11.75 -13.21
N ALA A 370 15.11 -11.74 -13.51
CA ALA A 370 15.71 -10.74 -14.38
C ALA A 370 14.92 -10.66 -15.71
N MET A 371 14.68 -9.45 -16.18
CA MET A 371 13.95 -9.16 -17.43
C MET A 371 12.48 -9.62 -17.47
N GLY A 372 11.88 -10.05 -16.34
CA GLY A 372 10.46 -10.38 -16.28
C GLY A 372 10.06 -11.67 -17.01
N LEU A 373 11.00 -12.61 -17.20
CA LEU A 373 10.76 -13.91 -17.84
C LEU A 373 9.73 -14.77 -17.07
N ASN A 374 9.66 -14.58 -15.75
CA ASN A 374 8.60 -15.07 -14.87
C ASN A 374 7.81 -13.88 -14.29
N PRO A 375 6.83 -13.33 -15.03
CA PRO A 375 6.11 -12.13 -14.61
C PRO A 375 5.18 -12.38 -13.41
N LEU A 376 4.71 -13.62 -13.21
CA LEU A 376 3.88 -14.01 -12.07
C LEU A 376 4.70 -14.36 -10.83
N GLY A 377 6.00 -14.62 -11.01
CA GLY A 377 6.90 -15.05 -9.93
C GLY A 377 6.63 -16.48 -9.49
N HIS A 378 7.46 -16.99 -8.59
CA HIS A 378 7.25 -18.29 -7.95
C HIS A 378 7.37 -18.15 -6.44
N LEU A 379 6.28 -18.45 -5.72
CA LEU A 379 6.26 -18.48 -4.27
C LEU A 379 6.52 -19.92 -3.81
N THR A 380 7.74 -20.18 -3.33
CA THR A 380 8.24 -21.51 -2.94
C THR A 380 8.16 -21.73 -1.44
N LYS A 381 8.36 -22.99 -1.02
CA LYS A 381 8.48 -23.41 0.39
C LYS A 381 9.60 -22.62 1.10
N ASP A 382 10.76 -22.45 0.48
CA ASP A 382 11.87 -21.70 1.07
C ASP A 382 11.58 -20.21 1.22
N ILE A 383 10.87 -19.62 0.26
CA ILE A 383 10.48 -18.21 0.32
C ILE A 383 9.49 -17.98 1.46
N ILE A 384 8.48 -18.84 1.62
CA ILE A 384 7.54 -18.69 2.75
C ILE A 384 8.19 -19.02 4.10
N LYS A 385 9.22 -19.88 4.16
CA LYS A 385 10.06 -20.05 5.36
C LYS A 385 10.75 -18.73 5.72
N SER A 386 11.44 -18.12 4.75
CA SER A 386 12.19 -16.88 4.92
C SER A 386 11.31 -15.69 5.34
N PHE A 387 10.26 -15.39 4.57
CA PHE A 387 9.41 -14.24 4.83
C PHE A 387 8.57 -14.36 6.11
N TYR A 388 8.40 -15.57 6.67
CA TYR A 388 7.64 -15.78 7.90
C TYR A 388 8.51 -16.14 9.10
N GLY A 389 9.84 -16.07 8.97
CA GLY A 389 10.77 -16.32 10.08
C GLY A 389 10.75 -17.77 10.57
N VAL A 390 10.49 -18.73 9.68
CA VAL A 390 10.45 -20.17 10.00
C VAL A 390 11.72 -20.86 9.50
N TYR A 391 12.36 -21.62 10.39
CA TYR A 391 13.62 -22.31 10.18
C TYR A 391 13.45 -23.82 10.41
N GLY A 392 14.49 -24.59 10.08
CA GLY A 392 14.47 -26.05 10.15
C GLY A 392 13.90 -26.71 8.90
N ASP A 393 13.89 -28.04 8.89
CA ASP A 393 13.44 -28.87 7.77
C ASP A 393 12.24 -29.71 8.16
N GLU A 394 11.47 -30.16 7.19
CA GLU A 394 10.28 -30.98 7.43
C GLU A 394 10.65 -32.28 8.19
N PRO A 395 9.90 -32.68 9.24
CA PRO A 395 8.72 -32.04 9.84
C PRO A 395 9.05 -31.05 11.00
N ASN A 396 10.33 -30.86 11.30
CA ASN A 396 10.87 -30.12 12.44
C ASN A 396 11.10 -28.64 12.11
N PHE A 397 10.02 -27.87 12.09
CA PHE A 397 10.08 -26.42 11.93
C PHE A 397 10.13 -25.67 13.27
N GLU A 398 10.87 -24.57 13.30
CA GLU A 398 11.01 -23.63 14.41
C GLU A 398 10.61 -22.22 13.93
N TYR A 399 9.70 -21.56 14.65
CA TYR A 399 9.40 -20.13 14.41
C TYR A 399 10.31 -19.26 15.27
N ARG A 400 10.95 -18.27 14.66
CA ARG A 400 11.74 -17.24 15.35
C ARG A 400 11.05 -15.89 15.22
N GLU A 401 10.53 -15.41 16.35
CA GLU A 401 9.76 -14.16 16.40
C GLU A 401 10.56 -12.98 15.85
N GLY A 402 9.99 -12.31 14.84
CA GLY A 402 10.58 -11.12 14.24
C GLY A 402 11.77 -11.38 13.31
N TRP A 403 12.10 -12.64 12.97
CA TRP A 403 13.24 -12.99 12.10
C TRP A 403 12.87 -13.11 10.61
N GLU A 404 11.81 -12.43 10.16
CA GLU A 404 11.42 -12.40 8.75
C GLU A 404 12.55 -11.81 7.87
N ARG A 405 12.85 -12.45 6.74
CA ARG A 405 13.96 -12.05 5.84
C ARG A 405 13.52 -11.97 4.39
N ILE A 406 14.07 -10.99 3.68
CA ILE A 406 14.06 -10.96 2.22
C ILE A 406 15.10 -12.00 1.76
N PRO A 407 14.74 -13.00 0.92
CA PRO A 407 15.69 -14.00 0.48
C PRO A 407 16.85 -13.42 -0.34
N ASN A 408 17.99 -14.09 -0.33
CA ASN A 408 19.10 -13.75 -1.22
C ASN A 408 18.69 -13.96 -2.69
N ASN A 409 19.22 -13.13 -3.60
CA ASN A 409 18.92 -13.19 -5.04
C ASN A 409 17.40 -13.16 -5.33
N TRP A 410 16.65 -12.40 -4.52
CA TRP A 410 15.21 -12.24 -4.67
C TRP A 410 14.88 -11.01 -5.51
N TYR A 411 14.02 -11.17 -6.50
CA TYR A 411 13.57 -10.13 -7.42
C TYR A 411 12.15 -9.73 -7.08
N ARG A 412 11.96 -8.43 -6.98
CA ARG A 412 10.63 -7.82 -6.97
C ARG A 412 9.89 -8.07 -8.27
N ARG A 413 8.58 -7.92 -8.20
CA ARG A 413 7.70 -7.87 -9.38
C ARG A 413 8.05 -6.74 -10.36
N PRO A 414 7.93 -7.01 -11.68
CA PRO A 414 8.38 -6.09 -12.74
C PRO A 414 7.43 -4.92 -13.02
N VAL A 415 6.13 -5.09 -12.75
CA VAL A 415 5.09 -4.06 -12.80
C VAL A 415 4.71 -3.70 -11.35
N ASP A 416 4.11 -2.57 -11.03
CA ASP A 416 3.64 -2.18 -9.68
C ASP A 416 2.24 -2.77 -9.33
N TYR A 417 1.94 -3.02 -8.05
CA TYR A 417 0.79 -3.82 -7.56
C TYR A 417 -0.17 -2.81 -7.03
N THR A 418 -1.23 -2.58 -7.80
CA THR A 418 -2.10 -1.43 -7.64
C THR A 418 -3.16 -1.68 -6.58
N LEU A 419 -3.80 -0.60 -6.12
CA LEU A 419 -4.98 -0.72 -5.28
C LEU A 419 -6.10 -1.46 -6.03
N VAL A 420 -6.20 -1.26 -7.34
CA VAL A 420 -7.13 -2.00 -8.20
C VAL A 420 -6.80 -3.49 -8.23
N ASP A 421 -5.52 -3.87 -8.37
CA ASP A 421 -5.09 -5.28 -8.34
C ASP A 421 -5.38 -5.94 -6.98
N PHE A 422 -5.21 -5.20 -5.89
CA PHE A 422 -5.53 -5.67 -4.54
C PHE A 422 -7.03 -5.94 -4.37
N LEU A 423 -7.87 -4.99 -4.78
CA LEU A 423 -9.33 -5.10 -4.66
C LEU A 423 -9.89 -6.20 -5.57
N LEU A 424 -9.55 -6.17 -6.86
CA LEU A 424 -10.02 -7.16 -7.84
C LEU A 424 -9.46 -8.55 -7.56
N GLY A 425 -8.18 -8.65 -7.20
CA GLY A 425 -7.55 -9.92 -6.85
C GLY A 425 -8.21 -10.55 -5.62
N GLY A 426 -8.49 -9.75 -4.59
CA GLY A 426 -9.20 -10.22 -3.39
C GLY A 426 -10.60 -10.76 -3.72
N GLN A 427 -11.36 -10.07 -4.58
CA GLN A 427 -12.67 -10.55 -5.01
C GLN A 427 -12.60 -11.80 -5.90
N ALA A 428 -11.71 -11.81 -6.89
CA ALA A 428 -11.52 -12.97 -7.76
C ALA A 428 -11.14 -14.20 -6.92
N MET A 429 -10.30 -14.01 -5.91
CA MET A 429 -9.89 -15.06 -4.99
C MET A 429 -11.03 -15.53 -4.08
N ALA A 430 -11.86 -14.62 -3.58
CA ALA A 430 -13.04 -14.95 -2.81
C ALA A 430 -14.13 -15.63 -3.66
N ALA A 431 -14.30 -15.26 -4.93
CA ALA A 431 -15.28 -15.85 -5.84
C ALA A 431 -15.00 -17.34 -6.14
N MET A 432 -13.73 -17.77 -6.02
CA MET A 432 -13.36 -19.20 -6.11
C MET A 432 -13.97 -20.04 -4.97
N HIS A 433 -14.28 -19.41 -3.84
CA HIS A 433 -14.91 -20.03 -2.66
C HIS A 433 -15.92 -19.05 -2.03
N PRO A 434 -17.18 -19.03 -2.50
CA PRO A 434 -18.16 -17.98 -2.18
C PRO A 434 -18.39 -17.70 -0.69
N GLN A 435 -18.11 -18.65 0.21
CA GLN A 435 -18.14 -18.40 1.65
C GLN A 435 -17.22 -17.25 2.08
N LEU A 436 -16.15 -16.95 1.33
CA LEU A 436 -15.24 -15.83 1.57
C LEU A 436 -15.86 -14.46 1.25
N LEU A 437 -17.04 -14.42 0.65
CA LEU A 437 -17.85 -13.21 0.48
C LEU A 437 -18.93 -13.08 1.56
N SER A 438 -19.05 -14.07 2.45
CA SER A 438 -19.98 -13.99 3.58
C SER A 438 -19.51 -12.91 4.55
N MET A 439 -20.36 -11.91 4.76
CA MET A 439 -20.19 -10.95 5.83
C MET A 439 -20.94 -11.41 7.07
N GLY A 440 -20.46 -11.01 8.24
CA GLY A 440 -21.09 -11.33 9.51
C GLY A 440 -20.08 -11.67 10.58
N GLY A 441 -20.55 -12.39 11.60
CA GLY A 441 -19.69 -12.74 12.71
C GLY A 441 -20.36 -13.69 13.70
N ASN A 442 -19.55 -14.18 14.65
CA ASN A 442 -20.07 -14.90 15.80
C ASN A 442 -20.79 -13.93 16.76
N ILE A 443 -21.89 -14.40 17.35
CA ILE A 443 -22.76 -13.60 18.23
C ILE A 443 -22.46 -13.84 19.71
N GLY A 444 -21.18 -13.71 20.08
CA GLY A 444 -20.70 -13.84 21.46
C GLY A 444 -20.43 -15.27 21.92
N ARG A 445 -20.54 -16.27 21.02
CA ARG A 445 -20.16 -17.66 21.24
C ARG A 445 -19.50 -18.23 19.99
N VAL A 446 -18.59 -19.17 20.15
CA VAL A 446 -18.00 -19.89 19.02
C VAL A 446 -19.07 -20.66 18.23
N ASN A 447 -18.83 -20.87 16.95
CA ASN A 447 -19.73 -21.58 16.02
C ASN A 447 -21.15 -21.01 15.96
N THR A 448 -21.29 -19.69 16.07
CA THR A 448 -22.59 -18.98 15.97
C THR A 448 -22.62 -17.97 14.82
N PHE A 449 -21.81 -18.20 13.80
CA PHE A 449 -21.64 -17.27 12.70
C PHE A 449 -22.99 -16.95 12.08
N THR A 450 -23.38 -15.68 12.20
CA THR A 450 -24.62 -15.16 11.66
C THR A 450 -24.26 -14.27 10.47
N GLY A 451 -24.88 -14.53 9.33
CA GLY A 451 -24.71 -13.70 8.15
C GLY A 451 -25.24 -12.28 8.39
N LEU A 452 -24.51 -11.30 7.86
CA LEU A 452 -24.96 -9.93 7.72
C LEU A 452 -25.64 -9.78 6.36
N ASP A 453 -26.94 -9.50 6.36
CA ASP A 453 -27.68 -9.14 5.16
C ASP A 453 -27.49 -7.64 4.88
N LEU A 454 -27.15 -7.28 3.64
CA LEU A 454 -27.00 -5.88 3.26
C LEU A 454 -28.32 -5.13 3.17
N SER A 455 -29.44 -5.84 2.96
CA SER A 455 -30.78 -5.26 3.01
C SER A 455 -31.13 -4.73 4.41
N ASP A 456 -30.56 -5.34 5.46
CA ASP A 456 -30.71 -4.88 6.85
C ASP A 456 -29.94 -3.57 7.13
N LEU A 457 -28.91 -3.25 6.34
CA LEU A 457 -27.99 -2.13 6.60
C LEU A 457 -28.36 -0.85 5.89
N PHE A 458 -28.85 -0.98 4.67
CA PHE A 458 -28.91 0.12 3.72
C PHE A 458 -30.30 0.29 3.12
N GLY A 459 -31.31 -0.33 3.72
CA GLY A 459 -32.68 -0.38 3.22
C GLY A 459 -32.80 -1.13 1.89
N GLY A 460 -33.93 -0.93 1.19
CA GLY A 460 -34.25 -1.64 -0.05
C GLY A 460 -33.29 -1.41 -1.23
N ALA A 461 -32.37 -0.45 -1.14
CA ALA A 461 -31.39 -0.13 -2.19
C ALA A 461 -30.42 -1.30 -2.50
N PHE A 462 -30.23 -2.22 -1.55
CA PHE A 462 -29.36 -3.39 -1.71
C PHE A 462 -30.13 -4.71 -1.87
N HIS A 463 -31.46 -4.68 -1.95
CA HIS A 463 -32.27 -5.89 -2.07
C HIS A 463 -31.97 -6.69 -3.35
N SER A 464 -31.39 -6.04 -4.36
CA SER A 464 -30.96 -6.61 -5.65
C SER A 464 -29.44 -6.77 -5.80
N TYR A 465 -28.65 -6.40 -4.77
CA TYR A 465 -27.19 -6.38 -4.85
C TYR A 465 -26.60 -7.75 -4.56
N ASN A 466 -26.36 -8.52 -5.62
CA ASN A 466 -25.63 -9.77 -5.52
C ASN A 466 -24.12 -9.47 -5.43
N LEU A 467 -23.50 -9.74 -4.28
CA LEU A 467 -22.06 -9.52 -4.05
C LEU A 467 -21.16 -10.35 -4.99
N LEU A 468 -21.69 -11.41 -5.60
CA LEU A 468 -21.00 -12.21 -6.62
C LEU A 468 -21.03 -11.57 -8.02
N ARG A 469 -21.78 -10.48 -8.23
CA ARG A 469 -21.93 -9.84 -9.54
C ARG A 469 -21.12 -8.55 -9.63
N GLY A 470 -20.22 -8.51 -10.62
CA GLY A 470 -19.44 -7.31 -10.94
C GLY A 470 -18.62 -6.81 -9.75
N ASN A 471 -18.61 -5.50 -9.53
CA ASN A 471 -17.81 -4.82 -8.51
C ASN A 471 -18.57 -4.59 -7.19
N ALA A 472 -19.72 -5.24 -7.00
CA ALA A 472 -20.65 -4.97 -5.92
C ALA A 472 -20.02 -5.01 -4.52
N SER A 473 -19.27 -6.07 -4.23
CA SER A 473 -18.57 -6.26 -2.95
C SER A 473 -17.48 -5.20 -2.69
N ILE A 474 -16.76 -4.78 -3.73
CA ILE A 474 -15.75 -3.72 -3.65
C ILE A 474 -16.42 -2.39 -3.33
N CYS A 475 -17.50 -2.05 -4.04
CA CYS A 475 -18.24 -0.82 -3.82
C CYS A 475 -18.77 -0.75 -2.39
N VAL A 476 -19.42 -1.81 -1.90
CA VAL A 476 -19.87 -1.90 -0.49
C VAL A 476 -18.74 -1.62 0.48
N GLY A 477 -17.59 -2.28 0.32
CA GLY A 477 -16.42 -2.06 1.17
C GLY A 477 -15.89 -0.62 1.11
N LEU A 478 -15.79 -0.03 -0.09
CA LEU A 478 -15.28 1.34 -0.29
C LEU A 478 -16.22 2.39 0.31
N HIS A 479 -17.53 2.23 0.18
CA HIS A 479 -18.50 3.13 0.79
C HIS A 479 -18.44 3.10 2.32
N VAL A 480 -18.30 1.92 2.91
CA VAL A 480 -18.12 1.79 4.37
C VAL A 480 -16.78 2.38 4.80
N LEU A 481 -15.68 2.13 4.07
CA LEU A 481 -14.38 2.73 4.37
C LEU A 481 -14.43 4.27 4.31
N LYS A 482 -15.09 4.83 3.30
CA LYS A 482 -15.33 6.28 3.19
C LYS A 482 -16.13 6.82 4.38
N THR A 483 -17.15 6.09 4.84
CA THR A 483 -17.98 6.46 6.00
C THR A 483 -17.19 6.42 7.31
N LEU A 484 -16.28 5.45 7.45
CA LEU A 484 -15.43 5.32 8.65
C LEU A 484 -14.28 6.32 8.68
N THR A 485 -13.89 6.89 7.52
CA THR A 485 -12.81 7.87 7.40
C THR A 485 -13.27 9.23 7.93
N PRO A 486 -12.64 9.79 8.98
CA PRO A 486 -13.03 11.10 9.50
C PRO A 486 -12.87 12.20 8.45
N SER A 487 -13.81 13.15 8.42
CA SER A 487 -13.76 14.27 7.47
C SER A 487 -12.64 15.26 7.83
N PRO A 488 -11.80 15.68 6.87
CA PRO A 488 -10.76 16.68 7.10
C PRO A 488 -11.31 18.08 7.43
N PHE A 489 -12.60 18.34 7.19
CA PHE A 489 -13.24 19.65 7.32
C PHE A 489 -13.91 19.91 8.68
N SER A 490 -13.79 18.98 9.64
CA SER A 490 -14.11 19.33 11.03
C SER A 490 -13.04 20.33 11.52
N SER A 491 -13.44 21.37 12.26
CA SER A 491 -12.53 22.43 12.75
C SER A 491 -11.37 21.90 13.61
N VAL A 492 -11.46 20.65 14.08
CA VAL A 492 -10.42 19.94 14.83
C VAL A 492 -9.28 19.43 13.93
N TYR A 493 -9.54 19.18 12.64
CA TYR A 493 -8.59 18.50 11.76
C TYR A 493 -7.83 19.45 10.81
N ALA A 494 -8.38 20.60 10.44
CA ALA A 494 -7.97 21.45 9.30
C ALA A 494 -6.46 21.67 9.03
N ASN A 495 -5.56 21.61 10.02
CA ASN A 495 -4.12 21.88 9.84
C ASN A 495 -3.19 20.66 9.80
N PHE A 496 -3.69 19.42 9.96
CA PHE A 496 -2.83 18.24 10.11
C PHE A 496 -3.31 16.96 9.40
N VAL A 497 -4.14 17.08 8.36
CA VAL A 497 -4.92 15.94 7.82
C VAL A 497 -4.33 15.23 6.61
N VAL A 498 -3.02 15.30 6.46
CA VAL A 498 -2.33 14.72 5.31
C VAL A 498 -2.69 13.24 5.10
N PRO A 499 -2.74 12.39 6.14
CA PRO A 499 -3.15 11.00 5.97
C PRO A 499 -4.61 10.82 5.52
N LEU A 500 -5.57 11.65 5.97
CA LEU A 500 -6.95 11.51 5.48
C LEU A 500 -7.08 11.93 4.02
N LYS A 501 -6.36 12.97 3.60
CA LYS A 501 -6.28 13.36 2.18
C LYS A 501 -5.70 12.24 1.32
N LEU A 502 -4.68 11.51 1.80
CA LEU A 502 -4.15 10.34 1.09
C LEU A 502 -5.19 9.23 0.90
N ILE A 503 -6.04 8.98 1.90
CA ILE A 503 -7.12 7.99 1.79
C ILE A 503 -8.13 8.44 0.74
N GLU A 504 -8.60 9.69 0.83
CA GLU A 504 -9.56 10.26 -0.11
C GLU A 504 -9.02 10.25 -1.56
N GLU A 505 -7.78 10.69 -1.78
CA GLU A 505 -7.13 10.68 -3.09
C GLU A 505 -6.94 9.27 -3.66
N ALA A 506 -6.74 8.25 -2.80
CA ALA A 506 -6.61 6.86 -3.21
C ALA A 506 -7.97 6.22 -3.56
N ILE A 507 -9.03 6.44 -2.76
CA ILE A 507 -10.31 5.73 -2.93
C ILE A 507 -11.30 6.46 -3.84
N ASN A 508 -11.32 7.80 -3.86
CA ASN A 508 -12.33 8.56 -4.61
C ASN A 508 -12.34 8.25 -6.12
N PRO A 509 -11.17 8.11 -6.79
CA PRO A 509 -11.15 7.73 -8.21
C PRO A 509 -11.79 6.36 -8.47
N LEU A 510 -11.74 5.44 -7.50
CA LEU A 510 -12.24 4.08 -7.66
C LEU A 510 -13.75 4.01 -7.77
N PHE A 511 -14.51 4.88 -7.09
CA PHE A 511 -15.97 4.89 -7.23
C PHE A 511 -16.39 5.08 -8.68
N LYS A 512 -15.69 5.96 -9.41
CA LYS A 512 -15.94 6.18 -10.84
C LYS A 512 -15.45 5.00 -11.69
N VAL A 513 -14.21 4.55 -11.48
CA VAL A 513 -13.60 3.45 -12.27
C VAL A 513 -14.37 2.15 -12.13
N MET A 514 -14.92 1.88 -10.94
CA MET A 514 -15.63 0.64 -10.62
C MET A 514 -17.13 0.74 -10.88
N ASN A 515 -17.62 1.89 -11.35
CA ASN A 515 -19.03 2.21 -11.53
C ASN A 515 -19.86 1.95 -10.25
N CYS A 516 -19.32 2.38 -9.10
CA CYS A 516 -20.00 2.21 -7.83
C CYS A 516 -21.22 3.14 -7.76
N PRO A 517 -22.40 2.63 -7.37
CA PRO A 517 -23.58 3.45 -7.17
C PRO A 517 -23.35 4.44 -6.02
N VAL A 518 -24.03 5.59 -6.06
CA VAL A 518 -24.06 6.48 -4.91
C VAL A 518 -25.07 5.92 -3.91
N PHE A 519 -24.64 5.72 -2.66
CA PHE A 519 -25.53 5.40 -1.57
C PHE A 519 -25.80 6.68 -0.76
N GLU A 520 -27.08 7.00 -0.55
CA GLU A 520 -27.48 8.05 0.40
C GLU A 520 -27.13 7.63 1.83
N ASP A 521 -27.11 8.59 2.76
CA ASP A 521 -26.66 8.38 4.15
C ASP A 521 -27.24 7.09 4.75
N LEU A 522 -26.32 6.21 5.18
CA LEU A 522 -26.58 4.84 5.59
C LEU A 522 -27.27 4.83 6.96
N SER A 523 -28.56 5.20 6.98
CA SER A 523 -29.40 5.23 8.18
C SER A 523 -30.69 4.44 7.97
N LEU A 524 -31.03 3.59 8.94
CA LEU A 524 -32.25 2.80 8.98
C LEU A 524 -33.08 3.28 10.18
N GLY A 525 -34.23 3.91 9.94
CA GLY A 525 -35.13 4.35 11.01
C GLY A 525 -34.50 5.34 12.01
N GLY A 526 -33.58 6.19 11.56
CA GLY A 526 -32.87 7.16 12.41
C GLY A 526 -31.65 6.61 13.16
N THR A 527 -31.35 5.31 13.05
CA THR A 527 -30.11 4.69 13.57
C THR A 527 -29.13 4.51 12.42
N THR A 528 -27.83 4.78 12.64
CA THR A 528 -26.82 4.53 11.60
C THR A 528 -26.67 3.03 11.34
N ALA A 529 -26.37 2.64 10.09
CA ALA A 529 -26.11 1.25 9.73
C ALA A 529 -25.01 0.63 10.61
N TRP A 530 -24.00 1.42 10.99
CA TRP A 530 -22.91 0.97 11.84
C TRP A 530 -23.33 0.69 13.29
N ASP A 531 -24.23 1.49 13.86
CA ASP A 531 -24.78 1.25 15.19
C ASP A 531 -25.65 -0.01 15.22
N ALA A 532 -26.43 -0.24 14.16
CA ALA A 532 -27.19 -1.48 13.98
C ALA A 532 -26.27 -2.72 13.89
N ILE A 533 -25.19 -2.64 13.10
CA ILE A 533 -24.16 -3.68 13.03
C ILE A 533 -23.58 -3.97 14.41
N LYS A 534 -23.13 -2.93 15.11
CA LYS A 534 -22.55 -3.06 16.45
C LYS A 534 -23.56 -3.67 17.42
N GLY A 535 -24.83 -3.30 17.35
CA GLY A 535 -25.90 -3.88 18.18
C GLY A 535 -26.05 -5.39 18.00
N ARG A 536 -25.92 -5.88 16.76
CA ARG A 536 -26.11 -7.30 16.41
C ARG A 536 -24.85 -8.15 16.53
N PHE A 537 -23.69 -7.59 16.20
CA PHE A 537 -22.42 -8.31 16.11
C PHE A 537 -21.43 -7.78 17.15
N PRO A 538 -21.22 -8.52 18.26
CA PRO A 538 -20.27 -8.11 19.29
C PRO A 538 -18.86 -7.86 18.75
N GLY A 539 -18.40 -8.68 17.80
CA GLY A 539 -17.11 -8.52 17.14
C GLY A 539 -16.93 -7.21 16.37
N ALA A 540 -18.02 -6.62 15.84
CA ALA A 540 -17.95 -5.32 15.17
C ALA A 540 -17.67 -4.16 16.15
N LYS A 541 -17.99 -4.34 17.44
CA LYS A 541 -17.62 -3.39 18.50
C LYS A 541 -16.14 -3.44 18.86
N MET A 542 -15.48 -4.55 18.51
CA MET A 542 -14.08 -4.79 18.82
C MET A 542 -13.10 -4.16 17.82
N GLY A 543 -13.63 -3.34 16.87
CA GLY A 543 -12.83 -2.58 15.92
C GLY A 543 -11.90 -1.54 16.57
N PRO A 544 -11.14 -0.77 15.78
CA PRO A 544 -10.03 0.02 16.31
C PRO A 544 -10.57 0.96 17.36
N PHE A 545 -10.02 0.84 18.56
CA PHE A 545 -10.52 1.49 19.76
C PHE A 545 -10.77 2.98 19.48
N PRO A 546 -12.03 3.46 19.45
CA PRO A 546 -12.26 4.86 19.71
C PRO A 546 -12.04 4.99 21.21
N TYR A 547 -10.80 5.33 21.56
CA TYR A 547 -10.31 5.69 22.90
C TYR A 547 -10.03 4.51 23.84
#